data_AF-F3GL87-F1
#
_entry.id   AF-F3GL87-F1
#
_cell.length_a   1.000
_cell.length_b   1.000
_cell.length_c   1.000
_cell.angle_alpha   90.00
_cell.angle_beta   90.00
_cell.angle_gamma   90.00
#
_symmetry.space_group_name_H-M   'P 1'
#
loop_
_entity.id
_entity.type
_entity.pdbx_description
1 polymer ?
#
loop_
_entity_poly.entity_id
_entity_poly.type
_entity_poly.pdbx_seq_one_letter_code
_entity_poly.pdbx_strand_id
1 'polypeptide(L)'
;PADFPSEPAPLETQMANDQAVWDDIVREHQLKESDINRLISPWHSDADLGRPIEVVTDMSKSRKLGFTAFQASDDAFFDVFEKLRHDRLIP
;
A
#
# COMPACT_ATOMS: atom_id res chain seq x y z
N PRO A 1 -24.48 -5.32 6.44
CA PRO A 1 -23.55 -4.76 5.44
C PRO A 1 -23.73 -3.24 5.36
N ALA A 2 -22.64 -2.49 5.21
CA ALA A 2 -22.74 -1.07 4.85
C ALA A 2 -23.09 -0.93 3.36
N ASP A 3 -23.78 0.14 3.00
CA ASP A 3 -24.15 0.42 1.61
C ASP A 3 -22.91 0.76 0.77
N PHE A 4 -22.86 0.27 -0.46
CA PHE A 4 -21.80 0.62 -1.40
C PHE A 4 -22.00 2.07 -1.87
N PRO A 5 -21.02 2.96 -1.71
CA PRO A 5 -21.15 4.35 -2.11
C PRO A 5 -21.33 4.48 -3.63
N SER A 6 -22.20 5.40 -4.05
CA SER A 6 -22.50 5.63 -5.47
C SER A 6 -21.40 6.36 -6.23
N GLU A 7 -20.53 7.07 -5.51
CA GLU A 7 -19.42 7.86 -6.06
C GLU A 7 -18.10 7.39 -5.43
N PRO A 8 -16.97 7.47 -6.17
CA PRO A 8 -15.66 7.21 -5.61
C PRO A 8 -15.36 8.12 -4.41
N ALA A 9 -14.64 7.59 -3.41
CA ALA A 9 -14.12 8.34 -2.28
C ALA A 9 -12.58 8.35 -2.37
N PRO A 10 -11.96 9.35 -3.03
CA PRO A 10 -10.52 9.38 -3.22
C PRO A 10 -9.76 9.42 -1.89
N LEU A 11 -8.75 8.59 -1.76
CA LEU A 11 -7.88 8.51 -0.60
C LEU A 11 -7.02 9.77 -0.47
N GLU A 12 -6.59 10.38 -1.58
CA GLU A 12 -5.84 11.64 -1.56
C GLU A 12 -6.61 12.76 -0.84
N THR A 13 -7.91 12.89 -1.11
CA THR A 13 -8.76 13.87 -0.43
C THR A 13 -8.96 13.52 1.04
N GLN A 14 -9.15 12.23 1.35
CA GLN A 14 -9.35 11.77 2.72
C GLN A 14 -8.11 12.03 3.59
N MET A 15 -6.91 11.81 3.06
CA MET A 15 -5.65 11.88 3.80
C MET A 15 -4.95 13.25 3.75
N ALA A 16 -5.51 14.24 3.08
CA ALA A 16 -4.83 15.52 2.77
C ALA A 16 -4.29 16.27 3.99
N ASN A 17 -4.82 16.04 5.19
CA ASN A 17 -4.44 16.73 6.43
C ASN A 17 -4.05 15.77 7.58
N ASP A 18 -3.67 14.53 7.26
CA ASP A 18 -3.45 13.49 8.27
C ASP A 18 -2.08 13.54 8.95
N GLN A 19 -1.20 14.48 8.56
CA GLN A 19 0.13 14.63 9.14
C GLN A 19 0.09 14.75 10.68
N ALA A 20 -0.86 15.54 11.23
CA ALA A 20 -0.97 15.71 12.68
C ALA A 20 -1.36 14.41 13.41
N VAL A 21 -2.25 13.62 12.81
CA VAL A 21 -2.65 12.31 13.35
C VAL A 21 -1.47 11.33 13.27
N TRP A 22 -0.72 11.36 12.17
CA TRP A 22 0.48 10.55 12.02
C TRP A 22 1.57 10.90 13.02
N ASP A 23 1.80 12.19 13.31
CA ASP A 23 2.76 12.63 14.32
C ASP A 23 2.45 12.05 15.71
N ASP A 24 1.17 11.94 16.06
CA ASP A 24 0.72 11.32 17.30
C ASP A 24 1.01 9.82 17.34
N ILE A 25 0.72 9.10 16.24
CA ILE A 25 1.02 7.66 16.09
C ILE A 25 2.53 7.42 16.17
N VAL A 26 3.33 8.23 15.47
CA VAL A 26 4.80 8.13 15.47
C VAL A 26 5.35 8.29 16.87
N ARG A 27 4.82 9.26 17.63
CA ARG A 27 5.23 9.50 19.02
C ARG A 27 4.83 8.37 19.96
N GLU A 28 3.60 7.87 19.84
CA GLU A 28 3.08 6.78 20.66
C GLU A 28 3.86 5.46 20.43
N HIS A 29 4.10 5.12 19.16
CA HIS A 29 4.72 3.86 18.76
C HIS A 29 6.24 3.94 18.53
N GLN A 30 6.85 5.12 18.73
CA GLN A 30 8.29 5.36 18.54
C GLN A 30 8.79 4.97 17.14
N LEU A 31 8.03 5.37 16.12
CA LEU A 31 8.33 5.09 14.71
C LEU A 31 9.46 5.98 14.19
N LYS A 32 10.13 5.53 13.13
CA LYS A 32 11.35 6.17 12.60
C LYS A 32 11.12 7.34 11.66
N GLU A 33 9.99 7.38 10.97
CA GLU A 33 9.69 8.38 9.95
C GLU A 33 8.44 9.17 10.35
N SER A 34 8.62 10.47 10.57
CA SER A 34 7.55 11.37 10.98
C SER A 34 6.88 12.07 9.80
N ASP A 35 7.53 12.24 8.65
CA ASP A 35 6.89 12.85 7.49
C ASP A 35 6.05 11.80 6.74
N ILE A 36 4.72 11.90 6.84
CA ILE A 36 3.82 10.91 6.24
C ILE A 36 3.99 10.85 4.72
N ASN A 37 4.32 11.99 4.08
CA ASN A 37 4.44 12.08 2.63
C ASN A 37 5.68 11.36 2.08
N ARG A 38 6.61 10.97 2.95
CA ARG A 38 7.74 10.09 2.57
C ARG A 38 7.37 8.61 2.57
N LEU A 39 6.25 8.25 3.19
CA LEU A 39 5.77 6.87 3.35
C LEU A 39 4.63 6.53 2.39
N ILE A 40 3.77 7.49 2.07
CA ILE A 40 2.54 7.24 1.34
C ILE A 40 2.44 8.03 0.05
N SER A 41 1.67 7.50 -0.90
CA SER A 41 1.25 8.21 -2.11
C SER A 41 -0.23 7.91 -2.39
N PRO A 42 -1.17 8.59 -1.70
CA PRO A 42 -2.60 8.30 -1.79
C PRO A 42 -3.15 8.35 -3.21
N TRP A 43 -2.67 9.30 -4.02
CA TRP A 43 -3.05 9.44 -5.42
C TRP A 43 -2.71 8.20 -6.26
N HIS A 44 -1.61 7.48 -5.94
CA HIS A 44 -1.28 6.24 -6.63
C HIS A 44 -2.28 5.14 -6.26
N SER A 45 -2.69 5.06 -4.99
CA SER A 45 -3.74 4.12 -4.57
C SER A 45 -5.07 4.41 -5.25
N ASP A 46 -5.45 5.67 -5.39
CA ASP A 46 -6.64 6.08 -6.16
C ASP A 46 -6.53 5.65 -7.63
N ALA A 47 -5.35 5.85 -8.24
CA ALA A 47 -5.10 5.46 -9.62
C ALA A 47 -5.14 3.93 -9.83
N ASP A 48 -4.77 3.13 -8.83
CA ASP A 48 -4.79 1.67 -8.91
C ASP A 48 -6.16 1.06 -8.58
N LEU A 49 -6.82 1.54 -7.53
CA LEU A 49 -8.16 1.05 -7.13
C LEU A 49 -9.28 1.60 -8.01
N GLY A 50 -9.06 2.74 -8.69
CA GLY A 50 -10.02 3.36 -9.60
C GLY A 50 -10.01 2.79 -11.01
N ARG A 51 -9.17 1.79 -11.33
CA ARG A 51 -9.09 1.23 -12.69
C ARG A 51 -10.36 0.45 -13.03
N PRO A 52 -10.99 0.71 -14.18
CA PRO A 52 -12.15 -0.07 -14.63
C PRO A 52 -11.76 -1.40 -15.31
N ILE A 53 -10.48 -1.78 -15.25
CA ILE A 53 -9.91 -2.93 -15.95
C ILE A 53 -8.91 -3.65 -15.08
N GLU A 54 -8.79 -4.95 -15.32
CA GLU A 54 -7.76 -5.79 -14.74
C GLU A 54 -6.52 -5.85 -15.63
N VAL A 55 -5.34 -5.83 -15.01
CA VAL A 55 -4.05 -5.92 -15.71
C VAL A 55 -3.32 -7.17 -15.24
N VAL A 56 -3.20 -8.17 -16.12
CA VAL A 56 -2.47 -9.41 -15.84
C VAL A 56 -1.35 -9.55 -16.87
N THR A 57 -0.14 -9.83 -16.39
CA THR A 57 1.05 -9.98 -17.24
C THR A 57 1.53 -11.43 -17.31
N ASP A 58 1.83 -11.92 -18.51
CA ASP A 58 2.37 -13.26 -18.71
C ASP A 58 3.86 -13.36 -18.35
N MET A 59 4.21 -14.35 -17.52
CA MET A 59 5.59 -14.68 -17.14
C MET A 59 6.19 -15.83 -17.96
N SER A 60 5.49 -16.35 -18.98
CA SER A 60 5.93 -17.54 -19.73
C SER A 60 7.28 -17.32 -20.41
N LYS A 61 7.57 -16.12 -20.92
CA LYS A 61 8.88 -15.82 -21.52
C LYS A 61 10.02 -15.95 -20.50
N SER A 62 9.87 -15.36 -19.32
CA SER A 62 10.86 -15.43 -18.24
C SER A 62 11.07 -16.87 -17.77
N ARG A 63 9.98 -17.64 -17.64
CA ARG A 63 10.03 -19.06 -17.26
C ARG A 63 10.73 -19.93 -18.30
N LYS A 64 10.46 -19.71 -19.60
CA LYS A 64 11.16 -20.38 -20.71
C LYS A 64 12.66 -20.07 -20.74
N LEU A 65 13.08 -18.90 -20.24
CA LEU A 65 14.47 -18.49 -20.11
C LEU A 65 15.11 -18.86 -18.76
N GLY A 66 14.44 -19.69 -17.95
CA GLY A 66 15.00 -20.27 -16.73
C GLY A 66 14.68 -19.51 -15.43
N PHE A 67 13.92 -18.41 -15.47
CA PHE A 67 13.46 -17.72 -14.26
C PHE A 67 12.21 -18.40 -13.70
N THR A 68 12.37 -19.21 -12.65
CA THR A 68 11.28 -19.99 -12.05
C THR A 68 10.81 -19.48 -10.70
N ALA A 69 11.47 -18.47 -10.13
CA ALA A 69 11.11 -17.89 -8.85
C ALA A 69 9.65 -17.37 -8.85
N PHE A 70 8.99 -17.54 -7.71
CA PHE A 70 7.60 -17.21 -7.49
C PHE A 70 7.40 -16.92 -6.01
N GLN A 71 6.49 -15.99 -5.70
CA GLN A 71 5.97 -15.74 -4.37
C GLN A 71 4.46 -15.57 -4.51
N ALA A 72 3.69 -16.19 -3.63
CA ALA A 72 2.25 -15.99 -3.60
C ALA A 72 1.96 -14.55 -3.18
N SER A 73 1.04 -13.88 -3.86
CA SER A 73 0.82 -12.44 -3.66
C SER A 73 0.28 -12.10 -2.26
N ASP A 74 -0.52 -12.99 -1.69
CA ASP A 74 -1.01 -12.91 -0.32
C ASP A 74 0.13 -13.04 0.70
N ASP A 75 1.01 -14.02 0.54
CA ASP A 75 2.22 -14.13 1.39
C ASP A 75 3.10 -12.87 1.25
N ALA A 76 3.36 -12.43 0.02
CA ALA A 76 4.17 -11.25 -0.25
C ALA A 76 3.58 -9.98 0.38
N PHE A 77 2.24 -9.87 0.40
CA PHE A 77 1.55 -8.77 1.06
C PHE A 77 1.88 -8.77 2.56
N PHE A 78 1.69 -9.89 3.26
CA PHE A 78 1.98 -9.96 4.70
C PHE A 78 3.47 -9.76 5.01
N ASP A 79 4.37 -10.33 4.20
CA ASP A 79 5.82 -10.18 4.37
C ASP A 79 6.27 -8.70 4.36
N VAL A 80 5.64 -7.87 3.51
CA VAL A 80 5.92 -6.43 3.48
C VAL A 80 5.51 -5.75 4.78
N PHE A 81 4.33 -6.06 5.33
CA PHE A 81 3.90 -5.48 6.62
C PHE A 81 4.81 -5.91 7.77
N GLU A 82 5.19 -7.20 7.83
CA GLU A 82 6.15 -7.68 8.84
C GLU A 82 7.49 -6.93 8.75
N LYS A 83 7.99 -6.73 7.53
CA LYS A 83 9.20 -5.93 7.30
C LYS A 83 9.03 -4.48 7.75
N LEU A 84 7.93 -3.82 7.42
CA LEU A 84 7.68 -2.43 7.80
C LEU A 84 7.57 -2.25 9.32
N ARG A 85 6.95 -3.21 10.03
CA ARG A 85 6.91 -3.23 11.51
C ARG A 85 8.29 -3.44 12.11
N HIS A 86 9.03 -4.43 11.63
CA HIS A 86 10.41 -4.68 12.05
C HIS A 86 11.28 -3.42 11.88
N ASP A 87 11.11 -2.74 10.76
CA ASP A 87 11.86 -1.53 10.45
C ASP A 87 11.32 -0.29 11.21
N ARG A 88 10.23 -0.42 11.98
CA ARG A 88 9.55 0.64 12.74
C ARG A 88 9.09 1.81 11.88
N LEU A 89 8.57 1.50 10.69
CA LEU A 89 7.93 2.47 9.79
C LEU A 89 6.42 2.53 9.99
N ILE A 90 5.83 1.43 10.47
CA ILE A 90 4.43 1.35 10.92
C ILE A 90 4.39 0.66 12.29
N PRO A 91 3.31 0.82 13.07
CA PRO A 91 3.12 0.12 14.35
C PRO A 91 3.08 -1.41 14.24
#